data_AF-A0A1G9INN2-F1
#
_entry.id   AF-A0A1G9INN2-F1
#
_cell.length_a   1.000
_cell.length_b   1.000
_cell.length_c   1.000
_cell.angle_alpha   90.00
_cell.angle_beta   90.00
_cell.angle_gamma   90.00
#
_symmetry.space_group_name_H-M   'P 1'
#
loop_
_entity.id
_entity.type
_entity.pdbx_description
1 polymer ?
#
loop_
_entity_poly.entity_id
_entity_poly.type
_entity_poly.pdbx_seq_one_letter_code
_entity_poly.pdbx_strand_id
1 'polypeptide(L)'
;MRETLTTQLDLRQIRTFQESGAYVFAFIRQEFRPLKSYLSRSVVPLALVSGMGTNFLPFYLAPLTSPAFMMLLNVLWLGLMYLVFTIMIGTYVGSYVAGEAPTVGAAWRATNRLIGRLMGAGLGYVVISTLAGVLLLFPAIYLAVDFSLTFTALVQEDSNVATGFARSGILLKQQWWATFLLLLLFWGLVYVINLSFSLAYYNLFSVVSLHALETASWRQGVFLGLAALFSSATYVLYLLPILALLMHYYSQVERTEATGLLARIQTVGLSKTSDDAELY
;
A
#
# COMPACT_ATOMS: atom_id res chain seq x y z
N MET A 1 25.81 -22.56 14.91
CA MET A 1 25.88 -23.05 13.51
C MET A 1 24.48 -23.47 13.06
N ARG A 2 23.73 -22.54 12.46
CA ARG A 2 22.51 -22.81 11.67
C ARG A 2 22.54 -21.82 10.52
N GLU A 3 23.21 -22.22 9.45
CA GLU A 3 23.10 -21.58 8.15
C GLU A 3 21.69 -21.81 7.62
N THR A 4 20.83 -20.81 7.78
CA THR A 4 19.73 -20.58 6.86
C THR A 4 19.96 -19.23 6.22
N LEU A 5 20.97 -19.15 5.35
CA LEU A 5 21.04 -18.12 4.32
C LEU A 5 19.95 -18.44 3.29
N THR A 6 18.68 -18.26 3.66
CA THR A 6 17.64 -18.03 2.66
C THR A 6 18.06 -16.77 1.93
N THR A 7 18.53 -16.90 0.70
CA THR A 7 18.96 -15.80 -0.17
C THR A 7 17.89 -14.71 -0.13
N GLN A 8 18.12 -13.65 0.65
CA GLN A 8 17.17 -12.55 0.76
C GLN A 8 17.01 -11.94 -0.64
N LEU A 9 15.77 -11.69 -1.01
CA LEU A 9 15.44 -11.00 -2.24
C LEU A 9 15.95 -9.56 -2.13
N ASP A 10 17.02 -9.24 -2.86
CA ASP A 10 17.58 -7.89 -2.80
C ASP A 10 16.63 -6.89 -3.46
N LEU A 11 15.97 -6.07 -2.64
CA LEU A 11 15.02 -5.07 -3.12
C LEU A 11 15.69 -3.94 -3.90
N ARG A 12 17.00 -3.72 -3.73
CA ARG A 12 17.79 -2.66 -4.38
C ARG A 12 18.36 -3.15 -5.71
N GLN A 13 17.46 -3.51 -6.62
CA GLN A 13 17.82 -3.85 -8.00
C GLN A 13 17.05 -2.98 -8.97
N ILE A 14 17.74 -2.59 -10.04
CA ILE A 14 17.15 -1.94 -11.20
C ILE A 14 16.25 -2.97 -11.90
N ARG A 15 14.95 -2.72 -11.95
CA ARG A 15 13.96 -3.64 -12.56
C ARG A 15 13.19 -2.95 -13.65
N THR A 16 12.89 -3.67 -14.72
CA THR A 16 11.90 -3.27 -15.73
C THR A 16 10.48 -3.43 -15.19
N PHE A 17 9.49 -2.81 -15.84
CA PHE A 17 8.09 -2.90 -15.42
C PHE A 17 7.60 -4.36 -15.27
N GLN A 18 7.96 -5.23 -16.22
CA GLN A 18 7.56 -6.65 -16.25
C GLN A 18 8.15 -7.40 -15.05
N GLU A 19 9.43 -7.17 -14.77
CA GLU A 19 10.12 -7.75 -13.63
C GLU A 19 9.54 -7.25 -12.30
N SER A 20 9.25 -5.95 -12.18
CA SER A 20 8.61 -5.38 -10.98
C SER A 20 7.29 -6.05 -10.64
N GLY A 21 6.45 -6.34 -11.64
CA GLY A 21 5.19 -7.06 -11.43
C GLY A 21 5.39 -8.49 -10.91
N ALA A 22 6.25 -9.27 -11.57
CA ALA A 22 6.56 -10.64 -11.15
C ALA A 22 7.22 -10.69 -9.77
N TYR A 23 8.04 -9.69 -9.45
CA TYR A 23 8.78 -9.60 -8.21
C TYR A 23 7.88 -9.43 -6.98
N VAL A 24 6.76 -8.71 -7.10
CA VAL A 24 5.78 -8.60 -6.00
C VAL A 24 5.24 -9.98 -5.64
N PHE A 25 4.87 -10.79 -6.62
CA PHE A 25 4.39 -12.15 -6.38
C PHE A 25 5.50 -13.07 -5.86
N ALA A 26 6.72 -12.95 -6.39
CA ALA A 26 7.88 -13.69 -5.90
C ALA A 26 8.18 -13.36 -4.43
N PHE A 27 8.15 -12.08 -4.06
CA PHE A 27 8.33 -11.62 -2.68
C PHE A 27 7.24 -12.18 -1.76
N ILE A 28 5.96 -12.06 -2.15
CA ILE A 28 4.85 -12.62 -1.37
C ILE A 28 5.00 -14.14 -1.20
N ARG A 29 5.46 -14.85 -2.24
CA ARG A 29 5.66 -16.30 -2.21
C ARG A 29 6.83 -16.70 -1.31
N GLN A 30 7.96 -16.03 -1.44
CA GLN A 30 9.17 -16.30 -0.64
C GLN A 30 8.94 -15.97 0.83
N GLU A 31 8.40 -14.79 1.10
CA GLU A 31 8.14 -14.29 2.45
C GLU A 31 6.75 -14.68 2.97
N PHE A 32 6.06 -15.65 2.37
CA PHE A 32 4.65 -15.93 2.69
C PHE A 32 4.41 -16.20 4.18
N ARG A 33 5.30 -16.97 4.83
CA ARG A 33 5.18 -17.31 6.27
C ARG A 33 5.41 -16.11 7.19
N PRO A 34 6.53 -15.37 7.12
CA PRO A 34 6.73 -14.20 7.96
C PRO A 34 5.74 -13.08 7.62
N LEU A 35 5.46 -12.84 6.33
CA LEU A 35 4.53 -11.81 5.87
C LEU A 35 3.12 -12.09 6.39
N LYS A 36 2.57 -13.30 6.20
CA LYS A 36 1.22 -13.61 6.70
C LYS A 36 1.13 -13.50 8.21
N SER A 37 2.17 -13.92 8.96
CA SER A 37 2.18 -13.84 10.42
C SER A 37 2.22 -12.41 10.92
N TYR A 38 2.91 -11.52 10.21
CA TYR A 38 2.92 -10.10 10.50
C TYR A 38 1.56 -9.47 10.15
N LEU A 39 1.09 -9.65 8.91
CA LEU A 39 -0.14 -9.09 8.40
C LEU A 39 -1.38 -9.56 9.18
N SER A 40 -1.41 -10.80 9.65
CA SER A 40 -2.53 -11.30 10.45
C SER A 40 -2.68 -10.58 11.80
N ARG A 41 -1.59 -10.00 12.33
CA ARG A 41 -1.58 -9.28 13.61
C ARG A 41 -1.70 -7.76 13.45
N SER A 42 -1.27 -7.22 12.30
CA SER A 42 -1.33 -5.79 12.00
C SER A 42 -2.48 -5.44 11.07
N VAL A 43 -2.42 -5.92 9.83
CA VAL A 43 -3.28 -5.52 8.72
C VAL A 43 -4.68 -6.13 8.79
N VAL A 44 -4.83 -7.41 9.16
CA VAL A 44 -6.14 -8.09 9.16
C VAL A 44 -7.13 -7.48 10.18
N PRO A 45 -6.75 -7.24 11.45
CA PRO A 45 -7.66 -6.56 12.39
C PRO A 45 -8.04 -5.17 11.92
N LEU A 46 -7.10 -4.43 11.34
CA LEU A 46 -7.37 -3.12 10.76
C LEU A 46 -8.30 -3.19 9.57
N ALA A 47 -8.12 -4.17 8.67
CA ALA A 47 -9.00 -4.39 7.54
C ALA A 47 -10.44 -4.70 7.98
N LEU A 48 -10.61 -5.46 9.07
CA LEU A 48 -11.93 -5.69 9.67
C LEU A 48 -12.56 -4.38 10.15
N VAL A 49 -11.80 -3.55 10.87
CA VAL A 49 -12.26 -2.22 11.28
C VAL A 49 -12.58 -1.36 10.05
N SER A 50 -11.74 -1.36 9.02
CA SER A 50 -11.95 -0.63 7.76
C SER A 50 -13.24 -1.05 7.06
N GLY A 51 -13.49 -2.37 6.95
CA GLY A 51 -14.70 -2.90 6.35
C GLY A 51 -15.95 -2.59 7.17
N MET A 52 -15.86 -2.66 8.50
CA MET A 52 -16.94 -2.23 9.39
C MET A 52 -17.24 -0.75 9.22
N GLY A 53 -16.23 0.12 9.29
CA GLY A 53 -16.40 1.56 9.13
C GLY A 53 -16.96 1.95 7.77
N THR A 54 -16.61 1.22 6.70
CA THR A 54 -17.14 1.48 5.35
C THR A 54 -18.65 1.22 5.24
N ASN A 55 -19.19 0.28 6.02
CA ASN A 55 -20.56 -0.19 5.88
C ASN A 55 -21.48 0.30 7.02
N PHE A 56 -21.04 0.18 8.26
CA PHE A 56 -21.83 0.58 9.43
C PHE A 56 -21.88 2.10 9.62
N LEU A 57 -20.78 2.82 9.35
CA LEU A 57 -20.75 4.27 9.56
C LEU A 57 -21.75 5.00 8.63
N PRO A 58 -21.79 4.72 7.31
CA PRO A 58 -22.82 5.34 6.46
C PRO A 58 -24.22 4.88 6.82
N PHE A 59 -24.41 3.61 7.21
CA PHE A 59 -25.73 3.09 7.58
C PHE A 59 -26.36 3.88 8.75
N TYR A 60 -25.59 4.17 9.80
CA TYR A 60 -26.09 4.90 10.96
C TYR A 60 -26.17 6.41 10.77
N LEU A 61 -25.27 7.00 9.96
CA LEU A 61 -25.19 8.45 9.81
C LEU A 61 -25.94 9.00 8.58
N ALA A 62 -26.30 8.15 7.61
CA ALA A 62 -27.03 8.58 6.42
C ALA A 62 -28.37 9.30 6.73
N PRO A 63 -29.19 8.87 7.72
CA PRO A 63 -30.42 9.59 8.05
C PRO A 63 -30.18 10.98 8.68
N LEU A 64 -28.97 11.25 9.15
CA LEU A 64 -28.64 12.44 9.94
C LEU A 64 -27.90 13.51 9.12
N THR A 65 -27.52 13.21 7.87
CA THR A 65 -26.60 14.03 7.10
C THR A 65 -26.93 14.02 5.61
N SER A 66 -26.28 14.89 4.84
CA SER A 66 -26.46 14.90 3.39
C SER A 66 -25.67 13.77 2.70
N PRO A 67 -26.13 13.26 1.55
CA PRO A 67 -25.39 12.27 0.76
C PRO A 67 -23.97 12.73 0.39
N ALA A 68 -23.78 14.03 0.12
CA ALA A 68 -22.46 14.60 -0.18
C ALA A 68 -21.50 14.50 1.03
N PHE A 69 -22.00 14.79 2.23
CA PHE A 69 -21.20 14.66 3.45
C PHE A 69 -20.84 13.20 3.74
N MET A 70 -21.76 12.26 3.52
CA MET A 70 -21.49 10.82 3.63
C MET A 70 -20.40 10.36 2.64
N MET A 71 -20.44 10.83 1.40
CA MET A 71 -19.42 10.51 0.40
C MET A 71 -18.05 11.04 0.82
N LEU A 72 -17.98 12.29 1.30
CA LEU A 72 -16.76 12.87 1.83
C LEU A 72 -16.21 12.05 3.01
N LEU A 73 -17.06 11.68 3.96
CA LEU A 73 -16.68 10.88 5.12
C LEU A 73 -16.12 9.51 4.71
N ASN A 74 -16.73 8.86 3.71
CA ASN A 74 -16.26 7.58 3.18
C ASN A 74 -14.89 7.71 2.48
N VAL A 75 -14.68 8.77 1.69
CA VAL A 75 -13.38 9.06 1.05
C VAL A 75 -12.30 9.32 2.09
N LEU A 76 -12.61 10.10 3.13
CA LEU A 76 -11.68 10.35 4.24
C LEU A 76 -11.35 9.07 5.01
N TRP A 77 -12.34 8.22 5.26
CA TRP A 77 -12.16 6.91 5.89
C TRP A 77 -11.25 6.01 5.07
N LEU A 78 -11.53 5.85 3.78
CA LEU A 78 -10.73 5.04 2.87
C LEU A 78 -9.30 5.57 2.75
N GLY A 79 -9.14 6.89 2.61
CA GLY A 79 -7.84 7.54 2.57
C GLY A 79 -7.04 7.29 3.84
N LEU A 80 -7.63 7.51 5.02
CA LEU A 80 -6.97 7.25 6.30
C LEU A 80 -6.51 5.80 6.42
N MET A 81 -7.37 4.84 6.11
CA MET A 81 -7.03 3.42 6.17
C MET A 81 -5.91 3.06 5.18
N TYR A 82 -5.93 3.61 3.97
CA TYR A 82 -4.86 3.44 2.98
C TYR A 82 -3.50 3.94 3.49
N LEU A 83 -3.47 5.11 4.17
CA LEU A 83 -2.25 5.64 4.77
C LEU A 83 -1.73 4.73 5.89
N VAL A 84 -2.61 4.25 6.77
CA VAL A 84 -2.24 3.30 7.83
C VAL A 84 -1.66 2.01 7.24
N PHE A 85 -2.30 1.43 6.21
CA PHE A 85 -1.76 0.24 5.54
C PHE A 85 -0.40 0.50 4.90
N THR A 86 -0.21 1.67 4.30
CA THR A 86 1.07 2.08 3.71
C THR A 86 2.18 2.12 4.75
N ILE A 87 1.90 2.64 5.96
CA ILE A 87 2.87 2.66 7.06
C ILE A 87 3.14 1.24 7.59
N MET A 88 2.10 0.42 7.78
CA MET A 88 2.25 -0.95 8.29
C MET A 88 3.09 -1.81 7.35
N ILE A 89 2.73 -1.83 6.07
CA ILE A 89 3.44 -2.62 5.05
C ILE A 89 4.81 -1.99 4.77
N GLY A 90 4.91 -0.67 4.73
CA GLY A 90 6.18 0.04 4.54
C GLY A 90 7.17 -0.22 5.66
N THR A 91 6.71 -0.29 6.92
CA THR A 91 7.58 -0.67 8.05
C THR A 91 8.06 -2.11 7.92
N TYR A 92 7.19 -3.04 7.52
CA TYR A 92 7.58 -4.43 7.26
C TYR A 92 8.67 -4.51 6.19
N VAL A 93 8.48 -3.86 5.05
CA VAL A 93 9.44 -3.86 3.95
C VAL A 93 10.74 -3.15 4.35
N GLY A 94 10.67 -2.05 5.09
CA GLY A 94 11.85 -1.35 5.62
C GLY A 94 12.68 -2.24 6.55
N SER A 95 12.04 -2.94 7.50
CA SER A 95 12.72 -3.93 8.35
C SER A 95 13.32 -5.07 7.55
N TYR A 96 12.61 -5.57 6.51
CA TYR A 96 13.12 -6.60 5.62
C TYR A 96 14.42 -6.18 4.91
N VAL A 97 14.46 -4.95 4.38
CA VAL A 97 15.65 -4.38 3.73
C VAL A 97 16.80 -4.16 4.71
N ALA A 98 16.49 -3.78 5.95
CA ALA A 98 17.49 -3.62 7.00
C ALA A 98 18.03 -4.96 7.56
N GLY A 99 17.44 -6.10 7.17
CA GLY A 99 17.76 -7.41 7.76
C GLY A 99 17.24 -7.56 9.20
N GLU A 100 16.31 -6.71 9.63
CA GLU A 100 15.72 -6.72 10.96
C GLU A 100 14.42 -7.51 11.01
N ALA A 101 14.11 -8.09 12.17
CA ALA A 101 12.84 -8.79 12.37
C ALA A 101 11.66 -7.78 12.41
N PRO A 102 10.67 -7.89 11.51
CA PRO A 102 9.55 -6.95 11.48
C PRO A 102 8.68 -7.10 12.72
N THR A 103 8.46 -5.99 13.45
CA THR A 103 7.62 -5.98 14.65
C THR A 103 6.39 -5.08 14.47
N VAL A 104 5.23 -5.57 14.92
CA VAL A 104 3.97 -4.80 14.88
C VAL A 104 4.07 -3.54 15.77
N GLY A 105 4.79 -3.63 16.89
CA GLY A 105 5.04 -2.49 17.77
C GLY A 105 5.89 -1.39 17.13
N ALA A 106 6.85 -1.72 16.26
CA ALA A 106 7.57 -0.70 15.48
C ALA A 106 6.64 -0.01 14.47
N ALA A 107 5.76 -0.76 13.82
CA ALA A 107 4.81 -0.20 12.85
C ALA A 107 3.76 0.71 13.50
N TRP A 108 3.28 0.38 14.70
CA TRP A 108 2.41 1.29 15.46
C TRP A 108 3.13 2.56 15.90
N ARG A 109 4.39 2.47 16.34
CA ARG A 109 5.21 3.65 16.65
C ARG A 109 5.44 4.52 15.41
N ALA A 110 5.74 3.90 14.27
CA ALA A 110 5.85 4.59 12.98
C ALA A 110 4.52 5.25 12.59
N THR A 111 3.39 4.58 12.81
CA THR A 111 2.05 5.13 12.55
C THR A 111 1.81 6.40 13.37
N ASN A 112 2.01 6.35 14.68
CA ASN A 112 1.82 7.53 15.53
C ASN A 112 2.78 8.69 15.18
N ARG A 113 3.99 8.39 14.73
CA ARG A 113 4.97 9.40 14.32
C ARG A 113 4.64 10.03 12.97
N LEU A 114 4.19 9.23 12.01
CA LEU A 114 4.09 9.62 10.60
C LEU A 114 2.67 9.96 10.15
N ILE A 115 1.63 9.50 10.84
CA ILE A 115 0.24 9.63 10.36
C ILE A 115 -0.15 11.09 10.09
N GLY A 116 0.25 12.03 10.95
CA GLY A 116 -0.03 13.46 10.74
C GLY A 116 0.63 14.02 9.47
N ARG A 117 1.87 13.62 9.18
CA ARG A 117 2.58 14.01 7.95
C ARG A 117 1.94 13.36 6.73
N LEU A 118 1.61 12.07 6.79
CA LEU A 118 0.93 11.36 5.70
C LEU A 118 -0.47 11.91 5.44
N MET A 119 -1.21 12.31 6.47
CA MET A 119 -2.51 12.99 6.32
C MET A 119 -2.35 14.34 5.63
N GLY A 120 -1.36 15.14 6.04
CA GLY A 120 -1.02 16.40 5.36
C GLY A 120 -0.65 16.18 3.89
N ALA A 121 0.15 15.16 3.59
CA ALA A 121 0.46 14.76 2.22
C ALA A 121 -0.78 14.27 1.46
N GLY A 122 -1.67 13.50 2.10
CA GLY A 122 -2.91 13.02 1.50
C GLY A 122 -3.88 14.15 1.15
N LEU A 123 -4.03 15.13 2.04
CA LEU A 123 -4.82 16.33 1.77
C LEU A 123 -4.22 17.14 0.62
N GLY A 124 -2.90 17.36 0.62
CA GLY A 124 -2.20 18.00 -0.49
C GLY A 124 -2.42 17.28 -1.82
N TYR A 125 -2.31 15.95 -1.81
CA TYR A 125 -2.54 15.10 -2.98
C TYR A 125 -3.98 15.25 -3.51
N VAL A 126 -4.99 15.20 -2.63
CA VAL A 126 -6.40 15.35 -3.02
C VAL A 126 -6.66 16.74 -3.59
N VAL A 127 -6.17 17.80 -2.96
CA VAL A 127 -6.36 19.18 -3.45
C VAL A 127 -5.71 19.37 -4.81
N ILE A 128 -4.44 18.98 -4.96
CA ILE A 128 -3.71 19.13 -6.23
C ILE A 128 -4.38 18.31 -7.34
N SER A 129 -4.76 17.06 -7.05
CA SER A 129 -5.40 16.18 -8.03
C SER A 129 -6.79 16.68 -8.42
N THR A 130 -7.56 17.24 -7.48
CA THR A 130 -8.89 17.80 -7.75
C THR A 130 -8.79 19.05 -8.61
N LEU A 131 -7.87 19.97 -8.28
CA LEU A 131 -7.62 21.18 -9.09
C LEU A 131 -7.17 20.81 -10.51
N ALA A 132 -6.30 19.83 -10.63
CA ALA A 132 -5.87 19.32 -11.93
C ALA A 132 -7.03 18.69 -12.71
N GLY A 133 -7.89 17.91 -12.04
CA GLY A 133 -9.05 17.26 -12.65
C GLY A 133 -10.14 18.23 -13.11
N VAL A 134 -10.31 19.36 -12.42
CA VAL A 134 -11.18 20.45 -12.87
C VAL A 134 -10.66 21.08 -14.16
N LEU A 135 -9.34 21.18 -14.31
CA LEU A 135 -8.73 21.70 -15.54
C LEU A 135 -8.86 20.69 -16.69
N LEU A 136 -8.39 19.46 -16.52
CA LEU A 136 -8.51 18.35 -17.48
C LEU A 136 -8.17 16.98 -16.82
N LEU A 137 -8.67 15.88 -17.40
CA LEU A 137 -8.38 14.52 -16.92
C LEU A 137 -6.89 14.11 -17.05
N PHE A 138 -6.21 14.53 -18.13
CA PHE A 138 -4.81 14.19 -18.37
C PHE A 138 -3.84 14.75 -17.30
N PRO A 139 -3.90 16.04 -16.93
CA PRO A 139 -3.11 16.59 -15.82
C PRO A 139 -3.34 15.88 -14.49
N ALA A 140 -4.58 15.48 -14.19
CA ALA A 140 -4.90 14.75 -12.95
C ALA A 140 -4.19 13.39 -12.90
N ILE A 141 -4.25 12.62 -14.00
CA ILE A 141 -3.55 11.33 -14.08
C ILE A 141 -2.04 11.52 -13.99
N TYR A 142 -1.49 12.53 -14.66
CA TYR A 142 -0.06 12.82 -14.63
C TYR A 142 0.44 13.04 -13.20
N LEU A 143 -0.23 13.92 -12.44
CA LEU A 143 0.14 14.24 -11.05
C LEU A 143 -0.16 13.08 -10.09
N ALA A 144 -1.23 12.32 -10.31
CA ALA A 144 -1.54 11.14 -9.52
C ALA A 144 -0.42 10.10 -9.57
N VAL A 145 0.15 9.87 -10.76
CA VAL A 145 1.30 9.00 -10.95
C VAL A 145 2.56 9.63 -10.39
N ASP A 146 2.83 10.92 -10.67
CA ASP A 146 4.06 11.59 -10.23
C ASP A 146 4.19 11.65 -8.70
N PHE A 147 3.06 11.65 -7.99
CA PHE A 147 3.00 11.67 -6.53
C PHE A 147 2.68 10.31 -5.90
N SER A 148 2.64 9.23 -6.68
CA SER A 148 2.30 7.90 -6.15
C SER A 148 3.35 7.36 -5.18
N LEU A 149 4.62 7.78 -5.31
CA LEU A 149 5.71 7.38 -4.40
C LEU A 149 5.86 8.31 -3.21
N THR A 150 5.09 9.40 -3.10
CA THR A 150 5.17 10.36 -1.98
C THR A 150 4.99 9.67 -0.64
N PHE A 151 3.95 8.84 -0.49
CA PHE A 151 3.70 8.15 0.78
C PHE A 151 4.79 7.13 1.10
N THR A 152 5.28 6.43 0.09
CA THR A 152 6.38 5.47 0.24
C THR A 152 7.67 6.18 0.67
N ALA A 153 8.03 7.29 0.03
CA ALA A 153 9.19 8.09 0.39
C ALA A 153 9.08 8.65 1.82
N LEU A 154 7.90 9.13 2.23
CA LEU A 154 7.67 9.57 3.62
C LEU A 154 7.91 8.46 4.63
N VAL A 155 7.45 7.24 4.33
CA VAL A 155 7.57 6.11 5.24
C VAL A 155 9.00 5.57 5.28
N GLN A 156 9.69 5.49 4.13
CA GLN A 156 11.03 4.92 4.05
C GLN A 156 12.13 5.91 4.45
N GLU A 157 11.95 7.20 4.21
CA GLU A 157 12.99 8.24 4.46
C GLU A 157 12.70 9.09 5.70
N ASP A 158 11.58 8.88 6.39
CA ASP A 158 11.09 9.72 7.51
C ASP A 158 11.10 11.22 7.16
N SER A 159 10.80 11.52 5.89
CA SER A 159 10.91 12.86 5.33
C SER A 159 9.68 13.71 5.66
N ASN A 160 9.79 15.02 5.43
CA ASN A 160 8.65 15.92 5.57
C ASN A 160 7.76 15.88 4.32
N VAL A 161 6.56 16.46 4.40
CA VAL A 161 5.56 16.41 3.32
C VAL A 161 6.10 16.98 2.01
N ALA A 162 6.68 18.18 2.04
CA ALA A 162 7.19 18.84 0.85
C ALA A 162 8.36 18.07 0.22
N THR A 163 9.28 17.56 1.04
CA THR A 163 10.40 16.73 0.59
C THR A 163 9.91 15.43 -0.03
N GLY A 164 8.83 14.83 0.47
CA GLY A 164 8.24 13.63 -0.11
C GLY A 164 7.68 13.83 -1.51
N PHE A 165 6.96 14.92 -1.74
CA PHE A 165 6.45 15.27 -3.07
C PHE A 165 7.59 15.53 -4.05
N ALA A 166 8.58 16.32 -3.64
CA ALA A 166 9.76 16.57 -4.46
C ALA A 166 10.53 15.28 -4.78
N ARG A 167 10.68 14.40 -3.78
CA ARG A 167 11.34 13.10 -3.92
C ARG A 167 10.61 12.20 -4.92
N SER A 168 9.28 12.11 -4.83
CA SER A 168 8.47 11.32 -5.75
C SER A 168 8.67 11.78 -7.21
N GLY A 169 8.61 13.09 -7.47
CA GLY A 169 8.82 13.63 -8.82
C GLY A 169 10.25 13.40 -9.35
N ILE A 170 11.27 13.50 -8.49
CA ILE A 170 12.67 13.20 -8.88
C ILE A 170 12.80 11.72 -9.28
N LEU A 171 12.27 10.80 -8.47
CA LEU A 171 12.37 9.37 -8.70
C LEU A 171 11.58 8.92 -9.95
N LEU A 172 10.49 9.60 -10.30
CA LEU A 172 9.61 9.19 -11.39
C LEU A 172 9.86 9.90 -12.73
N LYS A 173 10.68 10.96 -12.76
CA LYS A 173 10.92 11.79 -13.95
C LYS A 173 11.24 11.00 -15.23
N GLN A 174 11.96 9.88 -15.14
CA GLN A 174 12.33 9.05 -16.29
C GLN A 174 11.54 7.74 -16.42
N GLN A 175 10.68 7.41 -15.47
CA GLN A 175 9.97 6.12 -15.40
C GLN A 175 8.46 6.27 -15.23
N TRP A 176 7.90 7.44 -15.56
CA TRP A 176 6.48 7.75 -15.42
C TRP A 176 5.57 6.68 -16.03
N TRP A 177 5.82 6.26 -17.28
CA TRP A 177 5.03 5.22 -17.96
C TRP A 177 5.11 3.86 -17.28
N ALA A 178 6.28 3.48 -16.79
CA ALA A 178 6.45 2.22 -16.06
C ALA A 178 5.66 2.25 -14.75
N THR A 179 5.68 3.38 -14.03
CA THR A 179 4.88 3.56 -12.79
C THR A 179 3.39 3.56 -13.07
N PHE A 180 2.95 4.25 -14.13
CA PHE A 180 1.56 4.27 -14.54
C PHE A 180 1.04 2.87 -14.86
N LEU A 181 1.78 2.09 -15.66
CA LEU A 181 1.40 0.72 -15.99
C LEU A 181 1.42 -0.21 -14.77
N LEU A 182 2.34 0.01 -13.82
CA LEU A 182 2.40 -0.75 -12.56
C LEU A 182 1.18 -0.48 -11.69
N LEU A 183 0.83 0.79 -11.53
CA LEU A 183 -0.37 1.21 -10.82
C LEU A 183 -1.63 0.67 -11.50
N LEU A 184 -1.73 0.80 -12.82
CA LEU A 184 -2.85 0.30 -13.61
C LEU A 184 -3.02 -1.21 -13.44
N LEU A 185 -1.93 -1.97 -13.47
CA LEU A 185 -1.93 -3.42 -13.30
C LEU A 185 -2.44 -3.81 -11.90
N PHE A 186 -1.86 -3.27 -10.84
CA PHE A 186 -2.18 -3.69 -9.47
C PHE A 186 -3.52 -3.13 -8.98
N TRP A 187 -3.86 -1.87 -9.31
CA TRP A 187 -5.19 -1.36 -9.03
C TRP A 187 -6.27 -2.03 -9.89
N GLY A 188 -5.96 -2.35 -11.14
CA GLY A 188 -6.84 -3.14 -12.01
C GLY A 188 -7.10 -4.54 -11.45
N LEU A 189 -6.07 -5.21 -10.93
CA LEU A 189 -6.21 -6.50 -10.26
C LEU A 189 -7.12 -6.42 -9.03
N VAL A 190 -6.88 -5.43 -8.16
CA VAL A 190 -7.75 -5.18 -6.99
C VAL A 190 -9.18 -4.91 -7.43
N TYR A 191 -9.38 -4.10 -8.47
CA TYR A 191 -10.69 -3.77 -9.00
C TYR A 191 -11.43 -5.00 -9.54
N VAL A 192 -10.79 -5.86 -10.33
CA VAL A 192 -11.41 -7.09 -10.86
C VAL A 192 -11.81 -8.06 -9.75
N ILE A 193 -10.96 -8.21 -8.72
CA ILE A 193 -11.30 -9.04 -7.56
C ILE A 193 -12.45 -8.42 -6.76
N ASN A 194 -12.43 -7.09 -6.57
CA ASN A 194 -13.50 -6.38 -5.89
C ASN A 194 -14.82 -6.49 -6.65
N LEU A 195 -14.84 -6.44 -7.99
CA LEU A 195 -16.04 -6.69 -8.78
C LEU A 195 -16.66 -8.05 -8.46
N SER A 196 -15.83 -9.08 -8.31
CA SER A 196 -16.31 -10.43 -7.94
C SER A 196 -16.98 -10.44 -6.56
N PHE A 197 -16.39 -9.76 -5.57
CA PHE A 197 -16.98 -9.60 -4.24
C PHE A 197 -18.25 -8.76 -4.25
N SER A 198 -18.25 -7.64 -4.99
CA SER A 198 -19.41 -6.77 -5.14
C SER A 198 -20.57 -7.48 -5.81
N LEU A 199 -20.33 -8.27 -6.87
CA LEU A 199 -21.36 -9.07 -7.51
C LEU A 199 -21.93 -10.12 -6.56
N ALA A 200 -21.08 -10.86 -5.82
CA ALA A 200 -21.54 -11.82 -4.83
C ALA A 200 -22.40 -11.13 -3.75
N TYR A 201 -21.96 -9.96 -3.27
CA TYR A 201 -22.67 -9.13 -2.31
C TYR A 201 -24.04 -8.63 -2.82
N TYR A 202 -24.11 -8.07 -4.03
CA TYR A 202 -25.36 -7.53 -4.60
C TYR A 202 -26.37 -8.63 -4.94
N ASN A 203 -25.92 -9.81 -5.39
CA ASN A 203 -26.80 -10.96 -5.59
C ASN A 203 -27.44 -11.39 -4.26
N LEU A 204 -26.64 -11.52 -3.19
CA LEU A 204 -27.16 -11.80 -1.86
C LEU A 204 -28.14 -10.72 -1.37
N PHE A 205 -27.85 -9.45 -1.62
CA PHE A 205 -28.78 -8.35 -1.30
C PHE A 205 -30.12 -8.50 -2.01
N SER A 206 -30.11 -8.75 -3.31
CA SER A 206 -31.32 -8.86 -4.13
C SER A 206 -32.22 -10.03 -3.68
N VAL A 207 -31.63 -11.17 -3.29
CA VAL A 207 -32.39 -12.31 -2.78
C VAL A 207 -33.03 -11.98 -1.42
N VAL A 208 -32.28 -11.30 -0.53
CA VAL A 208 -32.80 -10.91 0.79
C VAL A 208 -33.87 -9.83 0.68
N SER A 209 -33.73 -8.87 -0.24
CA SER A 209 -34.70 -7.78 -0.43
C SER A 209 -35.99 -8.25 -1.09
N LEU A 210 -35.92 -9.17 -2.06
CA LEU A 210 -37.10 -9.77 -2.70
C LEU A 210 -37.93 -10.64 -1.75
N HIS A 211 -37.32 -11.20 -0.69
CA HIS A 211 -38.01 -11.98 0.35
C HIS A 211 -38.39 -11.15 1.59
N ALA A 212 -38.15 -9.83 1.57
CA ALA A 212 -38.40 -8.93 2.69
C ALA A 212 -39.53 -7.94 2.37
N LEU A 213 -40.76 -8.43 2.32
CA LEU A 213 -41.95 -7.60 2.52
C LEU A 213 -42.18 -7.27 4.01
N GLU A 214 -41.39 -7.82 4.95
CA GLU A 214 -41.48 -7.49 6.37
C GLU A 214 -40.11 -7.30 7.03
N THR A 215 -40.04 -6.18 7.76
CA THR A 215 -38.89 -5.47 8.33
C THR A 215 -38.22 -6.18 9.52
N ALA A 216 -37.56 -7.32 9.30
CA ALA A 216 -36.78 -7.98 10.34
C ALA A 216 -35.38 -7.33 10.52
N SER A 217 -35.17 -6.61 11.62
CA SER A 217 -33.95 -5.87 11.98
C SER A 217 -32.66 -6.72 11.96
N TRP A 218 -32.74 -8.00 12.34
CA TRP A 218 -31.56 -8.88 12.40
C TRP A 218 -31.03 -9.25 10.99
N ARG A 219 -31.90 -9.33 9.98
CA ARG A 219 -31.49 -9.63 8.59
C ARG A 219 -30.64 -8.50 8.00
N GLN A 220 -30.97 -7.25 8.34
CA GLN A 220 -30.17 -6.08 7.98
C GLN A 220 -28.80 -6.12 8.67
N GLY A 221 -28.74 -6.51 9.94
CA GLY A 221 -27.48 -6.69 10.67
C GLY A 221 -26.59 -7.78 10.05
N VAL A 222 -27.14 -8.93 9.68
CA VAL A 222 -26.41 -10.00 8.96
C VAL A 222 -25.90 -9.49 7.61
N PHE A 223 -26.73 -8.76 6.89
CA PHE A 223 -26.36 -8.18 5.60
C PHE A 223 -25.19 -7.19 5.73
N LEU A 224 -25.26 -6.25 6.66
CA LEU A 224 -24.17 -5.30 6.94
C LEU A 224 -22.90 -6.01 7.41
N GLY A 225 -23.04 -7.08 8.19
CA GLY A 225 -21.93 -7.93 8.62
C GLY A 225 -21.22 -8.59 7.42
N LEU A 226 -21.97 -9.18 6.50
CA LEU A 226 -21.41 -9.75 5.26
C LEU A 226 -20.77 -8.66 4.38
N ALA A 227 -21.42 -7.51 4.23
CA ALA A 227 -20.87 -6.36 3.50
C ALA A 227 -19.50 -5.95 4.07
N ALA A 228 -19.44 -5.81 5.41
CA ALA A 228 -18.22 -5.47 6.11
C ALA A 228 -17.13 -6.52 5.90
N LEU A 229 -17.45 -7.81 5.90
CA LEU A 229 -16.49 -8.88 5.63
C LEU A 229 -15.92 -8.82 4.21
N PHE A 230 -16.76 -8.61 3.18
CA PHE A 230 -16.30 -8.46 1.79
C PHE A 230 -15.46 -7.20 1.60
N SER A 231 -15.86 -6.06 2.19
CA SER A 231 -15.04 -4.85 2.18
C SER A 231 -13.71 -5.07 2.91
N SER A 232 -13.70 -5.78 4.03
CA SER A 232 -12.48 -6.13 4.77
C SER A 232 -11.52 -6.95 3.90
N ALA A 233 -12.03 -7.93 3.17
CA ALA A 233 -11.23 -8.70 2.21
C ALA A 233 -10.61 -7.79 1.14
N THR A 234 -11.36 -6.79 0.65
CA THR A 234 -10.84 -5.79 -0.31
C THR A 234 -9.70 -4.96 0.29
N TYR A 235 -9.81 -4.52 1.55
CA TYR A 235 -8.73 -3.79 2.21
C TYR A 235 -7.45 -4.62 2.34
N VAL A 236 -7.56 -5.93 2.56
CA VAL A 236 -6.38 -6.82 2.54
C VAL A 236 -5.72 -6.84 1.15
N LEU A 237 -6.49 -6.74 0.07
CA LEU A 237 -5.95 -6.71 -1.31
C LEU A 237 -5.15 -5.44 -1.60
N TYR A 238 -5.34 -4.34 -0.86
CA TYR A 238 -4.51 -3.13 -0.99
C TYR A 238 -3.03 -3.37 -0.65
N LEU A 239 -2.72 -4.50 0.00
CA LEU A 239 -1.37 -5.07 0.07
C LEU A 239 -0.64 -5.04 -1.27
N LEU A 240 -1.32 -5.43 -2.35
CA LEU A 240 -0.72 -5.65 -3.66
C LEU A 240 -0.20 -4.34 -4.28
N PRO A 241 -1.01 -3.28 -4.47
CA PRO A 241 -0.51 -2.01 -4.98
C PRO A 241 0.50 -1.35 -4.03
N ILE A 242 0.36 -1.51 -2.71
CA ILE A 242 1.30 -0.93 -1.74
C ILE A 242 2.68 -1.61 -1.85
N LEU A 243 2.73 -2.94 -1.92
CA LEU A 243 3.98 -3.67 -2.16
C LEU A 243 4.58 -3.31 -3.52
N ALA A 244 3.77 -3.21 -4.58
CA ALA A 244 4.25 -2.79 -5.89
C ALA A 244 4.94 -1.42 -5.83
N LEU A 245 4.33 -0.44 -5.15
CA LEU A 245 4.91 0.89 -4.97
C LEU A 245 6.18 0.88 -4.11
N LEU A 246 6.23 0.07 -3.04
CA LEU A 246 7.42 -0.10 -2.20
C LEU A 246 8.60 -0.71 -2.99
N MET A 247 8.36 -1.78 -3.73
CA MET A 247 9.38 -2.43 -4.56
C MET A 247 9.86 -1.51 -5.68
N HIS A 248 8.92 -0.80 -6.32
CA HIS A 248 9.23 0.18 -7.35
C HIS A 248 10.05 1.34 -6.79
N TYR A 249 9.70 1.84 -5.61
CA TYR A 249 10.46 2.87 -4.90
C TYR A 249 11.92 2.47 -4.71
N TYR A 250 12.19 1.29 -4.14
CA TYR A 250 13.57 0.81 -3.96
C TYR A 250 14.32 0.63 -5.28
N SER A 251 13.62 0.23 -6.34
CA SER A 251 14.22 0.15 -7.68
C SER A 251 14.56 1.53 -8.25
N GLN A 252 13.71 2.55 -8.05
CA GLN A 252 13.98 3.91 -8.52
C GLN A 252 15.09 4.59 -7.71
N VAL A 253 15.15 4.35 -6.40
CA VAL A 253 16.26 4.81 -5.56
C VAL A 253 17.57 4.20 -6.05
N GLU A 254 17.60 2.89 -6.33
CA GLU A 254 18.80 2.25 -6.85
C GLU A 254 19.22 2.80 -8.22
N ARG A 255 18.25 3.05 -9.11
CA ARG A 255 18.52 3.68 -10.43
C ARG A 255 19.13 5.08 -10.31
N THR A 256 18.67 5.87 -9.33
CA THR A 256 19.03 7.28 -9.20
C THR A 256 20.31 7.47 -8.40
N GLU A 257 20.56 6.62 -7.40
CA GLU A 257 21.62 6.82 -6.40
C GLU A 257 22.67 5.70 -6.39
N ALA A 258 22.45 4.59 -7.08
CA ALA A 258 23.37 3.45 -7.17
C ALA A 258 23.89 2.93 -5.81
N THR A 259 23.13 3.12 -4.73
CA THR A 259 23.60 2.84 -3.36
C THR A 259 23.92 1.37 -3.11
N GLY A 260 23.13 0.45 -3.66
CA GLY A 260 23.37 -0.99 -3.61
C GLY A 260 24.57 -1.42 -4.44
N LEU A 261 24.73 -0.86 -5.65
CA LEU A 261 25.91 -1.08 -6.49
C LEU A 261 27.20 -0.63 -5.81
N LEU A 262 27.21 0.56 -5.20
CA LEU A 262 28.37 1.07 -4.46
C LEU A 262 28.70 0.18 -3.25
N ALA A 263 27.70 -0.25 -2.49
CA ALA A 263 27.90 -1.17 -1.36
C ALA A 263 28.50 -2.52 -1.80
N ARG A 264 28.06 -3.07 -2.94
CA ARG A 264 28.60 -4.29 -3.53
C ARG A 264 30.06 -4.14 -4.00
N ILE A 265 30.43 -2.97 -4.53
CA ILE A 265 31.82 -2.70 -4.91
C ILE A 265 32.71 -2.64 -3.66
N GLN A 266 32.24 -2.01 -2.60
CA GLN A 266 32.99 -1.93 -1.34
C GLN A 266 33.24 -3.30 -0.72
N THR A 267 32.24 -4.21 -0.72
CA THR A 267 32.43 -5.56 -0.17
C THR A 267 33.41 -6.40 -1.00
N VAL A 268 33.39 -6.28 -2.33
CA VAL A 268 34.36 -6.95 -3.22
C VAL A 268 35.78 -6.36 -3.05
N GLY A 269 35.89 -5.04 -2.82
CA GLY A 269 37.17 -4.39 -2.52
C GLY A 269 37.77 -4.87 -1.19
N LEU A 270 36.92 -5.06 -0.16
CA LEU A 270 37.36 -5.55 1.15
C LEU A 270 37.76 -7.03 1.12
N SER A 271 37.01 -7.90 0.42
CA SER A 271 37.35 -9.33 0.31
C SER A 271 38.67 -9.57 -0.41
N LYS A 272 38.99 -8.73 -1.42
CA LYS A 272 40.25 -8.83 -2.15
C LYS A 272 41.45 -8.41 -1.29
N THR A 273 41.25 -7.43 -0.41
CA THR A 273 42.31 -6.93 0.49
C THR A 273 42.57 -7.90 1.64
N SER A 274 41.57 -8.67 2.09
CA SER A 274 41.76 -9.71 3.11
C SER A 274 42.46 -10.96 2.57
N ASP A 275 42.14 -11.40 1.34
CA ASP A 275 42.83 -12.53 0.69
C ASP A 275 44.32 -12.25 0.47
N ASP A 276 44.68 -10.99 0.14
CA ASP A 276 46.07 -10.57 -0.04
C ASP A 276 46.83 -10.45 1.31
N ALA A 277 46.11 -10.30 2.44
CA ALA A 277 46.69 -10.16 3.77
C ALA A 277 46.92 -11.50 4.50
N GLU A 278 46.19 -12.57 4.14
CA GLU A 278 46.41 -13.93 4.68
C GLU A 278 47.55 -14.68 3.95
N LEU A 279 48.14 -14.10 2.90
CA LEU A 279 49.28 -14.64 2.15
C LEU A 279 50.66 -14.19 2.69
N TYR A 280 50.71 -13.54 3.86
CA TYR A 280 51.93 -13.14 4.58
C TYR A 280 51.91 -13.59 6.04
#